data_AF-A0A7C5YWD0-F1
#
_entry.id   AF-A0A7C5YWD0-F1
#
_cell.length_a   1.000
_cell.length_b   1.000
_cell.length_c   1.000
_cell.angle_alpha   90.00
_cell.angle_beta   90.00
_cell.angle_gamma   90.00
#
_symmetry.space_group_name_H-M   'P 1'
#
loop_
_entity.id
_entity.type
_entity.pdbx_description
1 polymer ?
#
loop_
_entity_poly.entity_id
_entity_poly.type
_entity_poly.pdbx_seq_one_letter_code
_entity_poly.pdbx_strand_id
1 'polypeptide(L)' 'VGFSVLCGVRPMIEKYPLERANEAYDRMMSGKAEFRAVLTMQ' A
#
# COMPACT_ATOMS: atom_id res chain seq x y z
N VAL A 1 9.49 9.04 16.75
CA VAL A 1 8.13 8.85 16.17
C VAL A 1 7.83 10.08 15.33
N GLY A 2 7.41 9.94 14.07
CA GLY A 2 7.17 11.11 13.19
C GLY A 2 5.90 11.87 13.55
N PHE A 3 5.83 13.16 13.16
CA PHE A 3 4.67 14.05 13.36
C PHE A 3 3.33 13.38 12.99
N SER A 4 3.26 12.73 11.82
CA SER A 4 2.04 12.08 11.33
C SER A 4 1.51 11.01 12.27
N VAL A 5 2.40 10.24 12.93
CA VAL A 5 1.99 9.19 13.87
C VAL A 5 1.41 9.80 15.14
N LEU A 6 2.02 10.89 15.64
CA LEU A 6 1.57 11.62 16.83
C LEU A 6 0.22 12.32 16.60
N CYS A 7 -0.01 12.83 15.39
CA CYS A 7 -1.28 13.46 15.00
C CYS A 7 -2.36 12.45 14.56
N GLY A 8 -2.11 11.14 14.68
CA GLY A 8 -3.09 10.11 14.30
C GLY A 8 -3.31 9.97 12.79
N VAL A 9 -2.49 10.61 11.95
CA VAL A 9 -2.57 10.52 10.49
C VAL A 9 -2.05 9.15 10.04
N ARG A 10 -2.88 8.40 9.32
CA ARG A 10 -2.55 7.08 8.78
C ARG A 10 -2.71 7.10 7.26
N PRO A 11 -1.77 6.52 6.49
CA PRO A 11 -1.96 6.35 5.06
C PRO A 11 -3.04 5.30 4.80
N MET A 12 -3.86 5.53 3.78
CA MET A 12 -4.71 4.50 3.22
C MET A 12 -3.86 3.66 2.25
N ILE A 13 -3.85 2.33 2.43
CA ILE A 13 -2.98 1.43 1.67
C ILE A 13 -3.72 0.14 1.29
N GLU A 14 -3.36 -0.42 0.14
CA GLU A 14 -3.73 -1.77 -0.28
C GLU A 14 -2.54 -2.69 0.00
N LYS A 15 -2.73 -3.71 0.85
CA LYS A 15 -1.66 -4.64 1.24
C LYS A 15 -1.66 -5.84 0.30
N TYR A 16 -0.47 -6.18 -0.19
CA TYR A 16 -0.23 -7.37 -0.99
C TYR A 16 0.92 -8.17 -0.40
N PRO A 17 0.78 -9.49 -0.21
CA PRO A 17 1.93 -10.33 0.14
C PRO A 17 2.97 -10.29 -0.99
N LEU A 18 4.25 -10.45 -0.67
CA LEU A 18 5.35 -10.29 -1.64
C LEU A 18 5.20 -11.23 -2.85
N GLU A 19 4.65 -12.43 -2.63
CA GLU A 19 4.35 -13.44 -3.65
C GLU A 19 3.37 -12.93 -4.71
N ARG A 20 2.55 -11.92 -4.38
CA ARG A 20 1.56 -11.28 -5.26
C ARG A 20 2.04 -9.94 -5.82
N ALA A 21 3.34 -9.73 -5.92
CA ALA A 21 3.91 -8.48 -6.45
C ALA A 21 3.40 -8.11 -7.85
N ASN A 22 3.23 -9.09 -8.75
CA ASN A 22 2.71 -8.85 -10.09
C ASN A 22 1.28 -8.29 -10.07
N GLU A 23 0.42 -8.83 -9.22
CA GLU A 23 -0.95 -8.33 -9.07
C GLU A 23 -0.99 -6.91 -8.50
N ALA A 24 -0.14 -6.62 -7.51
CA ALA A 24 -0.02 -5.28 -6.96
C ALA A 24 0.42 -4.27 -8.04
N TYR A 25 1.33 -4.69 -8.93
CA TYR A 25 1.81 -3.89 -10.05
C TYR A 25 0.71 -3.65 -11.09
N ASP A 26 -0.01 -4.70 -11.49
CA ASP A 26 -1.11 -4.59 -12.45
C ASP A 26 -2.24 -3.71 -11.91
N ARG A 27 -2.57 -3.83 -10.62
CA ARG A 27 -3.55 -2.96 -9.95
C ARG A 27 -3.11 -1.49 -10.01
N MET A 28 -1.85 -1.21 -9.69
CA MET A 28 -1.28 0.13 -9.75
C MET A 28 -1.35 0.70 -11.19
N MET A 29 -0.98 -0.09 -12.19
CA MET A 29 -0.99 0.31 -13.60
C MET A 29 -2.41 0.49 -14.16
N SER A 30 -3.40 -0.23 -13.61
CA SER A 30 -4.80 -0.10 -14.05
C SER A 30 -5.44 1.25 -13.69
N GLY A 31 -4.80 2.06 -12.84
CA GLY A 31 -5.37 3.31 -12.31
C GLY A 31 -6.53 3.11 -11.33
N LYS A 32 -6.82 1.85 -10.94
CA LYS A 32 -7.88 1.49 -9.97
C LYS A 32 -7.36 1.27 -8.54
N ALA A 33 -6.06 1.49 -8.31
CA ALA A 33 -5.53 1.51 -6.96
C ALA A 33 -6.14 2.70 -6.23
N GLU A 34 -6.74 2.47 -5.08
CA GLU A 34 -7.45 3.52 -4.33
C GLU A 34 -6.47 4.47 -3.66
N PHE A 35 -5.24 4.00 -3.33
CA PHE A 35 -4.19 4.84 -2.76
C PHE A 35 -2.78 4.32 -3.11
N ARG A 36 -2.20 3.54 -2.20
CA ARG A 36 -0.83 3.02 -2.32
C ARG A 36 -0.83 1.51 -2.14
N ALA A 37 -0.36 0.79 -3.15
CA ALA A 37 -0.04 -0.62 -3.02
C ALA A 37 1.25 -0.78 -2.19
N VAL A 38 1.22 -1.64 -1.17
CA VAL A 38 2.36 -1.93 -0.31
C VAL A 38 2.57 -3.43 -0.25
N LEU A 39 3.80 -3.86 -0.58
CA LEU A 39 4.21 -5.26 -0.43
C LEU A 39 4.56 -5.56 1.02
N THR A 40 4.03 -6.65 1.54
CA THR A 40 4.27 -7.15 2.90
C THR A 40 5.09 -8.43 2.85
N MET A 41 5.97 -8.63 3.82
CA MET A 41 6.82 -9.83 3.94
C MET A 41 6.10 -11.00 4.64
N GLN A 42 4.77 -11.05 4.56
CA GLN A 42 3.91 -12.07 5.17
C GLN A 42 3.18 -12.85 4.10
#